data_AF-A0A502G657-F1
#
_entry.id   AF-A0A502G657-F1
#
_cell.length_a   1.000
_cell.length_b   1.000
_cell.length_c   1.000
_cell.angle_alpha   90.00
_cell.angle_beta   90.00
_cell.angle_gamma   90.00
#
_symmetry.space_group_name_H-M   'P 1'
#
loop_
_entity.id
_entity.type
_entity.pdbx_description
1 polymer ?
#
loop_
_entity_poly.entity_id
_entity_poly.type
_entity_poly.pdbx_seq_one_letter_code
_entity_poly.pdbx_strand_id
1 'polypeptide(L)'
;MLDPRLLVAARVLTGWTQQELASAANLGLNTIQGLETGRRKTRSSSLKRVLDALLEQGVEVTLGGERWSYGIQVLRGGIVDQGQGARQTAATVANKTGEFD
;
A
#
# COMPACT_ATOMS: atom_id res chain seq x y z
N MET A 1 16.05 -8.95 2.82
CA MET A 1 15.07 -8.26 3.70
C MET A 1 14.78 -6.93 3.04
N LEU A 2 13.52 -6.58 2.78
CA LEU A 2 13.21 -5.28 2.20
C LEU A 2 13.45 -4.20 3.27
N ASP A 3 14.15 -3.13 2.91
CA ASP A 3 14.37 -1.99 3.81
C ASP A 3 13.03 -1.33 4.16
N PRO A 4 12.73 -1.06 5.46
CA PRO A 4 11.48 -0.42 5.85
C PRO A 4 11.22 0.93 5.17
N ARG A 5 12.28 1.70 4.86
CA ARG A 5 12.18 2.99 4.18
C ARG A 5 11.66 2.86 2.76
N LEU A 6 12.00 1.77 2.06
CA LEU A 6 11.49 1.50 0.72
C LEU A 6 9.98 1.26 0.75
N LEU A 7 9.50 0.53 1.75
CA LEU A 7 8.07 0.29 1.90
C LEU A 7 7.32 1.59 2.18
N VAL A 8 7.85 2.45 3.05
CA VAL A 8 7.28 3.78 3.31
C VAL A 8 7.28 4.62 2.04
N ALA A 9 8.39 4.66 1.30
CA ALA A 9 8.48 5.41 0.05
C ALA A 9 7.45 4.92 -0.99
N ALA A 10 7.34 3.60 -1.18
CA ALA A 10 6.37 3.01 -2.10
C ALA A 10 4.92 3.39 -1.72
N ARG A 11 4.57 3.26 -0.44
CA ARG A 11 3.23 3.64 0.05
C ARG A 11 2.94 5.13 -0.13
N VAL A 12 3.91 6.00 0.15
CA VAL A 12 3.72 7.44 -0.01
C VAL A 12 3.55 7.80 -1.49
N LEU A 13 4.25 7.11 -2.40
CA LEU A 13 4.10 7.30 -3.84
C LEU A 13 2.73 6.87 -4.37
N THR A 14 2.06 5.91 -3.74
CA THR A 14 0.65 5.58 -4.05
C THR A 14 -0.35 6.57 -3.44
N GLY A 15 0.10 7.50 -2.58
CA GLY A 15 -0.78 8.40 -1.83
C GLY A 15 -1.55 7.73 -0.68
N TRP A 16 -1.21 6.48 -0.33
CA TRP A 16 -1.92 5.72 0.69
C TRP A 16 -1.46 6.02 2.12
N THR A 17 -2.42 5.99 3.04
CA THR A 17 -2.22 5.80 4.46
C THR A 17 -1.80 4.36 4.78
N GLN A 18 -1.26 4.11 5.98
CA GLN A 18 -0.94 2.75 6.42
C GLN A 18 -2.18 1.84 6.46
N GLN A 19 -3.35 2.40 6.76
CA GLN A 19 -4.61 1.66 6.83
C GLN A 19 -5.08 1.24 5.43
N GLU A 20 -4.94 2.09 4.42
CA GLU A 20 -5.29 1.76 3.04
C GLU A 20 -4.38 0.67 2.48
N LEU A 21 -3.06 0.76 2.72
CA LEU A 21 -2.13 -0.32 2.35
C LEU A 21 -2.46 -1.64 3.07
N ALA A 22 -2.83 -1.58 4.35
CA ALA A 22 -3.24 -2.75 5.11
C ALA A 22 -4.48 -3.41 4.50
N SER A 23 -5.48 -2.60 4.14
CA SER A 23 -6.71 -3.04 3.48
C SER A 23 -6.41 -3.67 2.11
N ALA A 24 -5.64 -3.00 1.27
CA ALA A 24 -5.28 -3.48 -0.07
C ALA A 24 -4.48 -4.80 -0.02
N ALA A 25 -3.56 -4.94 0.94
CA ALA A 25 -2.78 -6.16 1.12
C ALA A 25 -3.51 -7.28 1.90
N ASN A 26 -4.73 -7.04 2.38
CA ASN A 26 -5.47 -7.93 3.29
C ASN A 26 -4.61 -8.36 4.49
N LEU A 27 -4.08 -7.38 5.21
CA LEU A 27 -3.25 -7.53 6.41
C LEU A 27 -3.76 -6.59 7.52
N GLY A 28 -3.44 -6.90 8.78
CA GLY A 28 -3.73 -5.99 9.90
C GLY A 28 -2.78 -4.78 9.93
N LEU A 29 -3.26 -3.64 10.41
CA LEU A 29 -2.48 -2.38 10.54
C LEU A 29 -1.16 -2.59 11.31
N ASN A 30 -1.19 -3.34 12.41
CA ASN A 30 0.00 -3.66 13.21
C ASN A 30 1.07 -4.43 12.41
N THR A 31 0.65 -5.20 11.40
CA THR A 31 1.60 -5.86 10.49
C THR A 31 2.29 -4.83 9.61
N ILE A 32 1.54 -3.92 8.97
CA ILE A 32 2.12 -2.83 8.15
C ILE A 32 3.07 -1.95 8.98
N GLN A 33 2.65 -1.52 10.17
CA GLN A 33 3.51 -0.74 11.08
C GLN A 33 4.78 -1.50 11.48
N GLY A 34 4.67 -2.81 11.75
CA GLY A 34 5.81 -3.66 12.06
C GLY A 34 6.79 -3.78 10.89
N LEU A 35 6.28 -3.82 9.66
CA LEU A 35 7.09 -3.84 8.43
C LEU A 35 7.78 -2.48 8.18
N GLU A 36 7.03 -1.38 8.25
CA GLU A 36 7.54 -0.02 8.01
C GLU A 36 8.52 0.47 9.10
N THR A 37 8.53 -0.14 10.28
CA THR A 37 9.48 0.19 11.35
C THR A 37 10.60 -0.84 11.50
N GLY A 38 10.60 -1.92 10.72
CA GLY A 38 11.57 -3.01 10.85
C GLY A 38 11.46 -3.83 12.14
N ARG A 39 10.43 -3.57 12.97
CA ARG A 39 10.23 -4.26 14.27
C ARG A 39 9.85 -5.73 14.13
N ARG A 40 9.34 -6.15 12.97
CA ARG A 40 8.99 -7.55 12.69
C ARG A 40 9.83 -8.11 11.56
N LYS A 41 10.36 -9.32 11.75
CA LYS A 41 10.95 -10.11 10.66
C LYS A 41 9.84 -10.43 9.65
N THR A 42 9.98 -9.91 8.45
CA THR A 42 8.99 -10.04 7.38
C THR A 42 8.83 -11.49 6.96
N ARG A 43 7.62 -12.05 7.10
CA ARG A 43 7.26 -13.33 6.47
C ARG A 43 7.11 -13.11 4.96
N SER A 44 7.62 -14.05 4.17
CA SER A 44 7.62 -13.98 2.70
C SER A 44 6.21 -13.78 2.13
N SER A 45 5.19 -14.41 2.73
CA SER A 45 3.79 -14.29 2.33
C SER A 45 3.20 -12.90 2.55
N SER A 46 3.51 -12.26 3.69
CA SER A 46 3.05 -10.89 3.98
C SER A 46 3.74 -9.89 3.06
N LEU A 47 5.04 -10.06 2.80
CA LEU A 47 5.77 -9.20 1.86
C LEU A 47 5.17 -9.27 0.47
N LYS A 48 4.90 -10.49 -0.03
CA LYS A 48 4.32 -10.69 -1.35
C LYS A 48 3.01 -9.92 -1.50
N ARG A 49 2.07 -10.05 -0.55
CA ARG A 49 0.78 -9.34 -0.60
C ARG A 49 0.94 -7.82 -0.64
N VAL A 50 1.90 -7.29 0.12
CA VAL A 50 2.20 -5.86 0.12
C VAL A 50 2.76 -5.41 -1.22
N LEU A 51 3.70 -6.17 -1.80
CA LEU A 51 4.28 -5.85 -3.11
C LEU A 51 3.25 -5.95 -4.24
N ASP A 52 2.40 -6.98 -4.22
CA ASP A 52 1.32 -7.17 -5.20
C ASP A 52 0.34 -5.97 -5.14
N ALA A 53 -0.08 -5.54 -3.93
CA ALA A 53 -0.97 -4.39 -3.76
C ALA A 53 -0.38 -3.06 -4.24
N LEU A 54 0.94 -2.85 -4.05
CA LEU A 54 1.63 -1.67 -4.56
C LEU A 54 1.72 -1.71 -6.10
N LEU A 55 2.01 -2.89 -6.66
CA LEU A 55 2.11 -3.09 -8.10
C LEU A 55 0.78 -2.84 -8.81
N GLU A 56 -0.34 -3.24 -8.20
CA GLU A 56 -1.69 -2.97 -8.70
C GLU A 56 -2.00 -1.46 -8.78
N GLN A 57 -1.35 -0.63 -7.98
CA GLN A 57 -1.41 0.84 -8.08
C GLN A 57 -0.32 1.43 -8.98
N GLY A 58 0.46 0.59 -9.65
CA GLY A 58 1.55 1.00 -10.52
C GLY A 58 2.80 1.47 -9.78
N VAL A 59 3.01 1.04 -8.54
CA VAL A 59 4.27 1.26 -7.81
C VAL A 59 4.99 -0.08 -7.65
N GLU A 60 6.14 -0.23 -8.29
CA GLU A 60 6.93 -1.45 -8.26
C GLU A 60 8.17 -1.28 -7.37
N VAL A 61 8.44 -2.26 -6.51
CA VAL A 61 9.71 -2.39 -5.80
C VAL A 61 10.64 -3.30 -6.61
N THR A 62 11.72 -2.76 -7.14
CA THR A 62 12.64 -3.49 -8.02
C THR A 62 13.98 -3.77 -7.33
N LEU A 63 14.60 -4.90 -7.68
CA LEU A 63 15.98 -5.22 -7.30
C LEU A 63 16.98 -4.39 -8.10
N GLY A 64 18.03 -3.94 -7.43
CA GLY A 64 19.08 -3.17 -8.07
C GLY A 64 20.31 -3.96 -8.46
N GLY A 65 21.27 -3.23 -9.05
CA GLY A 65 22.54 -3.74 -9.55
C GLY A 65 23.74 -3.30 -8.71
N GLU A 66 24.90 -3.12 -9.35
CA GLU A 66 26.17 -2.88 -8.64
C GLU A 66 26.19 -1.64 -7.71
N ARG A 67 25.34 -0.64 -7.98
CA ARG A 67 25.34 0.64 -7.24
C ARG A 67 24.25 0.74 -6.16
N TRP A 68 23.18 -0.06 -6.24
CA TRP A 68 22.03 0.03 -5.34
C TRP A 68 21.36 -1.33 -5.23
N SER A 69 20.88 -1.72 -4.05
CA SER A 69 20.27 -3.04 -3.85
C SER A 69 18.79 -3.10 -4.24
N TYR A 70 18.07 -1.97 -4.12
CA TYR A 70 16.63 -1.88 -4.39
C TYR A 70 16.25 -0.46 -4.82
N GLY A 71 15.15 -0.34 -5.57
CA GLY A 71 14.59 0.93 -6.01
C GLY A 71 13.06 0.89 -6.09
N ILE A 72 12.44 2.06 -6.23
CA ILE A 72 10.99 2.20 -6.45
C ILE A 72 10.76 2.77 -7.86
N GLN A 73 9.92 2.11 -8.64
CA GLN A 73 9.51 2.56 -9.98
C GLN A 73 8.03 2.92 -9.97
N VAL A 74 7.68 4.03 -10.63
CA VAL A 74 6.30 4.43 -10.90
C VAL A 74 5.98 4.08 -12.35
N LEU A 75 5.06 3.14 -12.55
CA LEU A 75 4.70 2.62 -13.86
C LEU A 75 3.73 3.57 -14.57
N ARG A 76 3.96 3.81 -15.87
CA ARG A 76 3.04 4.61 -16.69
C ARG A 76 1.67 3.93 -16.74
N GLY A 77 0.61 4.70 -16.49
CA GLY A 77 -0.76 4.17 -16.46
C GLY A 77 -1.15 3.52 -15.13
N GLY A 78 -0.23 3.47 -14.15
CA GLY A 78 -0.57 3.21 -12.75
C GLY A 78 -1.59 4.23 -12.26
N ILE A 79 -2.70 3.75 -11.70
CA ILE A 79 -3.83 4.58 -11.31
C ILE A 79 -3.42 5.42 -10.09
N VAL A 80 -2.82 6.57 -10.32
CA VAL A 80 -2.81 7.66 -9.34
C VAL A 80 -4.14 8.41 -9.47
N ASP A 81 -5.20 7.85 -8.88
CA ASP A 81 -6.43 8.62 -8.63
C ASP A 81 -6.16 9.61 -7.48
N GLN A 82 -5.48 10.70 -7.82
CA GLN A 82 -5.28 11.83 -6.93
C GLN A 82 -6.59 12.59 -6.76
N GLY A 83 -7.56 12.05 -6.01
CA GLY A 83 -8.67 12.90 -5.56
C GLY A 83 -9.97 12.30 -5.03
N GLN A 84 -10.25 11.00 -5.10
CA GLN A 84 -11.60 10.51 -4.73
C GLN A 84 -11.71 9.62 -3.47
N GLY A 85 -10.60 9.09 -2.94
CA GLY A 85 -10.64 8.20 -1.76
C GLY A 85 -11.17 8.82 -0.47
N ALA A 86 -10.95 10.13 -0.26
CA ALA A 86 -11.40 10.82 0.95
C ALA A 86 -12.90 11.21 0.93
N ARG A 87 -13.58 11.16 -0.23
CA ARG A 87 -15.00 11.53 -0.34
C ARG A 87 -15.95 10.34 -0.48
N GLN A 88 -15.49 9.20 -1.00
CA GLN A 88 -16.38 8.06 -1.21
C GLN A 88 -16.69 7.25 0.06
N THR A 89 -15.81 7.26 1.08
CA THR A 89 -16.09 6.58 2.35
C THR A 89 -17.20 7.25 3.17
N ALA A 90 -17.46 8.55 2.99
CA ALA A 90 -18.60 9.22 3.63
C ALA A 90 -19.92 8.98 2.88
N ALA A 91 -19.88 8.81 1.56
CA ALA A 91 -21.08 8.61 0.74
C ALA A 91 -21.64 7.18 0.81
N THR A 92 -20.79 6.16 1.02
CA THR A 92 -21.24 4.76 1.10
C THR A 92 -21.93 4.41 2.42
N VAL A 93 -21.72 5.18 3.50
CA VAL A 93 -22.38 4.92 4.81
C VAL A 93 -23.73 5.63 4.92
N ALA A 94 -23.95 6.71 4.16
CA ALA A 94 -25.20 7.47 4.19
C ALA A 94 -26.35 6.80 3.41
N ASN A 95 -26.05 5.89 2.47
CA ASN A 95 -27.06 5.31 1.58
C ASN A 95 -27.60 3.93 2.03
N LYS A 96 -27.42 3.56 3.31
CA LYS A 96 -27.91 2.30 3.90
C LYS A 96 -28.92 2.47 5.04
N THR A 97 -29.46 3.67 5.25
CA THR A 97 -30.41 3.95 6.35
C THR A 97 -31.80 4.38 5.86
N GLY A 98 -32.08 4.29 4.56
CA GLY A 98 -33.31 4.83 3.96
C GLY A 98 -34.26 3.82 3.30
N GLU A 99 -34.09 2.52 3.52
CA GLU A 99 -34.92 1.51 2.82
C GLU A 99 -35.38 0.40 3.77
N PHE A 100 -36.10 0.81 4.83
CA PHE A 100 -37.02 -0.05 5.59
C PHE A 100 -38.13 0.83 6.16
N ASP A 101 -39.10 1.17 5.30
CA ASP A 101 -40.53 1.25 5.62
C ASP A 101 -41.34 1.34 4.30
#